data_AF-A0A226XC66-F1
#
_entry.id   AF-A0A226XC66-F1
#
_cell.length_a   1.000
_cell.length_b   1.000
_cell.length_c   1.000
_cell.angle_alpha   90.00
_cell.angle_beta   90.00
_cell.angle_gamma   90.00
#
_symmetry.space_group_name_H-M   'P 1'
#
loop_
_entity.id
_entity.type
_entity.pdbx_description
1 polymer ?
#
loop_
_entity_poly.entity_id
_entity_poly.type
_entity_poly.pdbx_seq_one_letter_code
_entity_poly.pdbx_strand_id
1 'polypeptide(L)'
;MVEEVVLDEASLADCHLTEEEHIKAAVVEADTSGHPGYPGEAVHRMTEVRFKNPAYPRREMFRFDRVRADGEILHPYAAREVAEEWMINFYLPFTQNWGEIPEEQFIALPIATPIDIKRRADQLPS
;
A
#
# COMPACT_ATOMS: atom_id res chain seq x y z
N MET A 1 -3.44 14.15 38.51
CA MET A 1 -4.63 14.91 38.08
C MET A 1 -4.24 15.53 36.76
N VAL A 2 -4.82 15.07 35.65
CA VAL A 2 -4.52 15.57 34.30
C VAL A 2 -5.53 16.68 34.03
N GLU A 3 -5.07 17.84 33.56
CA GLU A 3 -5.98 18.90 33.10
C GLU A 3 -6.69 18.43 31.82
N GLU A 4 -8.02 18.31 31.88
CA GLU A 4 -8.82 18.18 30.67
C GLU A 4 -8.93 19.54 30.00
N VAL A 5 -8.21 19.71 28.89
CA VAL A 5 -8.33 20.88 28.03
C VAL A 5 -9.46 20.61 27.04
N VAL A 6 -10.54 21.37 27.15
CA VAL A 6 -11.66 21.34 26.19
C VAL A 6 -11.23 22.13 24.95
N LEU A 7 -10.98 21.44 23.84
CA LEU A 7 -10.70 22.05 22.54
C LEU A 7 -12.01 22.61 21.96
N ASP A 8 -12.01 23.90 21.62
CA ASP A 8 -13.13 24.56 20.94
C ASP A 8 -13.02 24.40 19.41
N GLU A 9 -14.12 24.66 18.68
CA GLU A 9 -14.17 24.53 17.21
C GLU A 9 -13.16 25.46 16.48
N ALA A 10 -12.78 26.58 17.10
CA ALA A 10 -11.79 27.51 16.53
C ALA A 10 -10.34 27.00 16.70
N SER A 11 -10.06 26.25 17.77
CA SER A 11 -8.76 25.61 18.03
C SER A 11 -8.51 24.38 17.14
N LEU A 12 -9.54 23.84 16.49
CA LEU A 12 -9.43 22.80 15.46
C LEU A 12 -9.12 23.36 14.06
N ALA A 13 -9.27 24.67 13.84
CA ALA A 13 -9.11 25.26 12.50
C ALA A 13 -7.66 25.18 11.96
N ASP A 14 -6.66 25.15 12.86
CA ASP A 14 -5.24 24.97 12.53
C ASP A 14 -4.75 23.51 12.66
N CYS A 15 -5.65 22.55 12.90
CA CYS A 15 -5.28 21.12 12.96
C CYS A 15 -5.16 20.46 11.58
N HIS A 16 -5.42 21.20 10.51
CA HIS A 16 -5.34 20.71 9.14
C HIS A 16 -4.27 21.49 8.40
N LEU A 17 -3.33 20.77 7.80
CA LEU A 17 -2.38 21.36 6.87
C LEU A 17 -3.15 22.07 5.76
N THR A 18 -2.64 23.20 5.31
CA THR A 18 -3.14 23.81 4.07
C THR A 18 -2.92 22.85 2.91
N GLU A 19 -3.68 23.01 1.82
CA GLU A 19 -3.53 22.16 0.62
C GLU A 19 -2.08 22.12 0.11
N GLU A 20 -1.38 23.27 0.14
CA GLU A 20 0.02 23.37 -0.26
C GLU A 20 0.95 22.58 0.67
N GLU A 21 0.70 22.60 1.98
CA GLU A 21 1.46 21.83 2.95
C GLU A 21 1.17 20.34 2.85
N HIS A 22 -0.06 19.94 2.52
CA HIS A 22 -0.41 18.56 2.21
C HIS A 22 0.38 18.03 1.00
N ILE A 23 0.48 18.82 -0.07
CA ILE A 23 1.26 18.46 -1.26
C ILE A 23 2.74 18.33 -0.91
N LYS A 24 3.30 19.31 -0.18
CA LYS A 24 4.71 19.27 0.24
C LYS A 24 5.01 18.06 1.12
N ALA A 25 4.14 17.76 2.07
CA ALA A 25 4.27 16.59 2.94
C ALA A 25 4.25 15.28 2.12
N ALA A 26 3.34 15.17 1.14
CA ALA A 26 3.26 14.00 0.27
C ALA A 26 4.52 13.83 -0.61
N VAL A 27 5.12 14.92 -1.09
CA VAL A 27 6.39 14.87 -1.85
C VAL A 27 7.54 14.42 -0.95
N VAL A 28 7.68 15.01 0.24
CA VAL A 28 8.72 14.62 1.20
C VAL A 28 8.56 13.16 1.63
N GLU A 29 7.33 12.70 1.84
CA GLU A 29 7.04 11.30 2.14
C GLU A 29 7.45 10.40 0.96
N ALA A 30 7.09 10.75 -0.28
CA ALA A 30 7.50 9.99 -1.45
C ALA A 30 9.03 9.87 -1.56
N ASP A 31 9.75 10.98 -1.38
CA ASP A 31 11.22 11.05 -1.44
C ASP A 31 11.91 10.27 -0.30
N THR A 32 11.25 10.13 0.86
CA THR A 32 11.84 9.52 2.07
C THR A 32 11.27 8.15 2.43
N SER A 33 10.25 7.67 1.69
CA SER A 33 9.53 6.42 1.97
C SER A 33 10.39 5.16 1.93
N GLY A 34 11.50 5.19 1.18
CA GLY A 34 12.32 4.00 0.90
C GLY A 34 11.66 3.01 -0.07
N HIS A 35 10.49 3.34 -0.63
CA HIS A 35 9.82 2.49 -1.61
C HIS A 35 10.57 2.56 -2.95
N PRO A 36 10.93 1.44 -3.59
CA PRO A 36 11.72 1.43 -4.83
C PRO A 36 10.93 1.88 -6.07
N GLY A 37 9.73 2.44 -5.88
CA GLY A 37 8.75 2.68 -6.94
C GLY A 37 8.34 1.40 -7.69
N TYR A 38 7.82 1.60 -8.90
CA TYR A 38 7.42 0.53 -9.80
C TYR A 38 8.06 0.75 -11.18
N PRO A 39 8.76 -0.24 -11.75
CA PRO A 39 9.25 -0.17 -13.12
C PRO A 39 8.10 0.05 -14.11
N GLY A 40 8.32 0.80 -15.19
CA GLY A 40 7.27 1.12 -16.17
C GLY A 40 6.60 -0.13 -16.77
N GLU A 41 7.37 -1.17 -17.06
CA GLU A 41 6.83 -2.46 -17.54
C GLU A 41 5.92 -3.14 -16.51
N ALA A 42 6.28 -3.06 -15.23
CA ALA A 42 5.47 -3.61 -14.15
C ALA A 42 4.13 -2.85 -14.06
N VAL A 43 4.16 -1.51 -14.10
CA VAL A 43 2.96 -0.67 -14.09
C VAL A 43 2.05 -0.99 -15.28
N HIS A 44 2.63 -1.14 -16.47
CA HIS A 44 1.89 -1.50 -17.67
C HIS A 44 1.17 -2.85 -17.51
N ARG A 45 1.89 -3.90 -17.09
CA ARG A 45 1.32 -5.22 -16.84
C ARG A 45 0.22 -5.21 -15.79
N MET A 46 0.44 -4.54 -14.66
CA MET A 46 -0.55 -4.43 -13.58
C MET A 46 -1.85 -3.79 -14.08
N THR A 47 -1.71 -2.73 -14.88
CA THR A 47 -2.82 -1.99 -15.47
C THR A 47 -3.60 -2.85 -16.47
N GLU A 48 -2.91 -3.55 -17.38
CA GLU A 48 -3.57 -4.45 -18.33
C GLU A 48 -4.40 -5.53 -17.65
N VAL A 49 -3.84 -6.20 -16.63
CA VAL A 49 -4.54 -7.29 -15.93
C VAL A 49 -5.74 -6.74 -15.16
N ARG A 50 -5.58 -5.59 -14.50
CA ARG A 50 -6.65 -4.94 -13.73
C ARG A 50 -7.88 -4.59 -14.59
N PHE A 51 -7.66 -4.23 -15.86
CA PHE A 51 -8.77 -3.93 -16.79
C PHE A 51 -9.41 -5.18 -17.40
N LYS A 52 -8.67 -6.28 -17.53
CA LYS A 52 -9.18 -7.54 -18.07
C LYS A 52 -10.11 -8.30 -17.09
N ASN A 53 -10.01 -8.03 -15.78
CA ASN A 53 -10.83 -8.69 -14.75
C ASN A 53 -11.62 -7.69 -13.88
N PRO A 54 -12.72 -7.11 -14.40
CA PRO A 54 -13.53 -6.15 -13.64
C PRO A 54 -14.45 -6.80 -12.59
N ALA A 55 -14.63 -8.12 -12.62
CA ALA A 55 -15.66 -8.84 -11.86
C ALA A 55 -15.39 -8.95 -10.35
N TYR A 56 -14.16 -8.67 -9.90
CA TYR A 56 -13.81 -8.83 -8.49
C TYR A 56 -14.56 -7.82 -7.59
N PRO A 57 -15.30 -8.28 -6.56
CA PRO A 57 -16.19 -7.41 -5.79
C PRO A 57 -15.48 -6.46 -4.81
N ARG A 58 -14.27 -6.80 -4.33
CA ARG A 58 -13.57 -6.05 -3.24
C ARG A 58 -12.40 -5.21 -3.74
N ARG A 59 -12.60 -4.44 -4.80
CA ARG A 59 -11.52 -3.67 -5.48
C ARG A 59 -10.79 -2.67 -4.59
N GLU A 60 -11.44 -2.18 -3.54
CA GLU A 60 -10.86 -1.26 -2.55
C GLU A 60 -9.66 -1.86 -1.81
N MET A 61 -9.58 -3.20 -1.72
CA MET A 61 -8.44 -3.89 -1.14
C MET A 61 -7.13 -3.60 -1.89
N PHE A 62 -7.20 -3.30 -3.18
CA PHE A 62 -6.01 -3.02 -4.00
C PHE A 62 -5.34 -1.67 -3.70
N ARG A 63 -5.88 -0.89 -2.75
CA ARG A 63 -5.29 0.38 -2.32
C ARG A 63 -4.22 0.21 -1.25
N PHE A 64 -4.19 -0.94 -0.59
CA PHE A 64 -3.34 -1.15 0.58
C PHE A 64 -2.36 -2.28 0.33
N ASP A 65 -1.08 -1.92 0.37
CA ASP A 65 0.00 -2.90 0.38
C ASP A 65 -0.08 -3.74 1.67
N ARG A 66 0.39 -4.98 1.58
CA ARG A 66 0.45 -5.90 2.72
C ARG A 66 1.89 -6.26 3.03
N VAL A 67 2.17 -6.55 4.29
CA VAL A 67 3.49 -7.02 4.74
C VAL A 67 3.43 -8.51 5.05
N ARG A 68 4.36 -9.29 4.49
CA ARG A 68 4.51 -10.71 4.78
C ARG A 68 5.41 -10.94 5.99
N ALA A 69 5.37 -12.13 6.58
CA ALA A 69 6.16 -12.50 7.76
C ALA A 69 7.67 -12.33 7.61
N ASP A 70 8.20 -12.38 6.39
CA ASP A 70 9.61 -12.13 6.07
C ASP A 70 9.94 -10.65 5.84
N GLY A 71 8.96 -9.75 6.04
CA GLY A 71 9.09 -8.31 5.83
C GLY A 71 8.88 -7.88 4.38
N GLU A 72 8.60 -8.80 3.45
CA GLU A 72 8.36 -8.44 2.06
C GLU A 72 7.06 -7.64 1.90
N ILE A 73 7.09 -6.65 1.02
CA ILE A 73 5.92 -5.81 0.71
C ILE A 73 5.20 -6.38 -0.50
N LEU A 74 3.89 -6.54 -0.40
CA LEU A 74 3.03 -7.06 -1.45
C LEU A 74 2.12 -5.93 -1.94
N HIS A 75 2.31 -5.51 -3.18
CA HIS A 75 1.46 -4.53 -3.85
C HIS A 75 0.35 -5.24 -4.65
N PRO A 76 -0.90 -5.29 -4.17
CA PRO A 76 -1.98 -5.96 -4.88
C PRO A 76 -2.46 -5.14 -6.07
N TYR A 77 -2.67 -5.78 -7.23
CA TYR A 77 -3.09 -5.06 -8.45
C TYR A 77 -4.33 -5.63 -9.13
N ALA A 78 -4.64 -6.92 -8.94
CA ALA A 78 -5.80 -7.57 -9.54
C ALA A 78 -6.19 -8.83 -8.78
N ALA A 79 -7.39 -9.34 -9.05
CA ALA A 79 -7.79 -10.68 -8.64
C ALA A 79 -8.26 -11.47 -9.86
N ARG A 80 -8.14 -12.78 -9.79
CA ARG A 80 -8.69 -13.72 -10.76
C ARG A 80 -9.41 -14.84 -10.04
N GLU A 81 -10.52 -15.29 -10.60
CA GLU A 81 -11.27 -16.43 -10.06
C GLU A 81 -10.64 -17.73 -10.57
N VAL A 82 -10.42 -18.69 -9.67
CA VAL A 82 -9.86 -20.00 -9.96
C VAL A 82 -10.64 -21.02 -9.15
N ALA A 83 -11.35 -21.94 -9.82
CA ALA A 83 -12.15 -22.98 -9.15
C ALA A 83 -13.07 -22.42 -8.05
N GLU A 84 -13.79 -21.34 -8.36
CA GLU A 84 -14.73 -20.64 -7.45
C GLU A 84 -14.06 -19.90 -6.26
N GLU A 85 -12.72 -19.80 -6.25
CA GLU A 85 -11.96 -19.04 -5.25
C GLU A 85 -11.26 -17.83 -5.88
N TRP A 86 -11.14 -16.73 -5.13
CA TRP A 86 -10.40 -15.55 -5.57
C TRP A 86 -8.91 -15.67 -5.26
N MET A 87 -8.09 -15.57 -6.30
CA MET A 87 -6.64 -15.45 -6.21
C MET A 87 -6.24 -13.99 -6.39
N ILE A 88 -5.50 -13.44 -5.44
CA ILE A 88 -5.01 -12.07 -5.48
C ILE A 88 -3.64 -12.06 -6.12
N ASN A 89 -3.51 -11.33 -7.22
CA ASN A 89 -2.24 -11.09 -7.86
C ASN A 89 -1.59 -9.85 -7.24
N PHE A 90 -0.32 -9.97 -6.89
CA PHE A 90 0.46 -8.88 -6.32
C PHE A 90 1.85 -8.82 -6.96
N TYR A 91 2.43 -7.63 -6.86
CA TYR A 91 3.82 -7.35 -7.23
C TYR A 91 4.65 -7.15 -5.97
N LEU A 92 5.89 -7.62 -5.99
CA LEU A 92 6.86 -7.45 -4.91
C LEU A 92 7.83 -6.34 -5.32
N PRO A 93 7.68 -5.09 -4.85
CA PRO A 93 8.44 -3.96 -5.35
C PRO A 93 9.95 -4.06 -5.07
N PHE A 94 10.36 -4.67 -3.95
CA PHE A 94 11.77 -4.81 -3.58
C PHE A 94 12.50 -5.93 -4.34
N THR A 95 11.83 -7.06 -4.60
CA THR A 95 12.41 -8.18 -5.36
C THR A 95 12.05 -8.16 -6.84
N GLN A 96 11.22 -7.19 -7.25
CA GLN A 96 10.71 -7.03 -8.60
C GLN A 96 10.07 -8.29 -9.18
N ASN A 97 9.37 -9.05 -8.33
CA ASN A 97 8.79 -10.33 -8.70
C ASN A 97 7.25 -10.31 -8.58
N TRP A 98 6.61 -11.33 -9.16
CA TRP A 98 5.16 -11.50 -9.19
C TRP A 98 4.77 -12.64 -8.28
N GLY A 99 3.60 -12.53 -7.66
CA GLY A 99 3.04 -13.61 -6.87
C GLY A 99 1.52 -13.61 -6.90
N GLU A 100 0.98 -14.74 -6.48
CA GLU A 100 -0.45 -14.92 -6.24
C GLU A 100 -0.66 -15.74 -4.97
N ILE A 101 -1.69 -15.38 -4.20
CA ILE A 101 -2.16 -16.15 -3.05
C ILE A 101 -3.69 -16.09 -2.95
N PRO A 102 -4.35 -17.03 -2.27
CA PRO A 102 -5.77 -16.96 -2.01
C PRO A 102 -6.16 -15.66 -1.28
N GLU A 103 -7.33 -15.12 -1.59
CA GLU A 103 -7.86 -13.90 -0.98
C GLU A 103 -7.85 -13.97 0.55
N GLU A 104 -8.28 -15.09 1.13
CA GLU A 104 -8.30 -15.28 2.59
C GLU A 104 -6.93 -15.15 3.22
N GLN A 105 -5.89 -15.66 2.56
CA GLN A 105 -4.51 -15.50 3.03
C GLN A 105 -4.03 -14.06 2.89
N PHE A 106 -4.40 -13.39 1.79
CA PHE A 106 -4.02 -12.00 1.54
C PHE A 106 -4.63 -11.03 2.55
N ILE A 107 -5.93 -11.15 2.85
CA ILE A 107 -6.62 -10.25 3.79
C ILE A 107 -6.13 -10.41 5.24
N ALA A 108 -5.62 -11.60 5.58
CA ALA A 108 -5.06 -11.90 6.89
C ALA A 108 -3.68 -11.26 7.12
N LEU A 109 -2.99 -10.84 6.05
CA LEU A 109 -1.72 -10.13 6.18
C LEU A 109 -1.95 -8.72 6.76
N PRO A 110 -1.06 -8.20 7.60
CA PRO A 110 -1.13 -6.81 8.05
C PRO A 110 -1.01 -5.82 6.88
N ILE A 111 -1.67 -4.67 6.99
CA ILE A 111 -1.44 -3.54 6.07
C ILE A 111 -0.02 -3.02 6.30
N ALA A 112 0.72 -2.83 5.21
CA ALA A 112 2.07 -2.28 5.28
C ALA A 112 2.03 -0.83 5.73
N THR A 113 2.88 -0.48 6.69
CA THR A 113 3.08 0.90 7.15
C THR A 113 4.34 1.49 6.54
N PRO A 114 4.53 2.82 6.58
CA PRO A 114 5.81 3.43 6.18
C PRO A 114 7.03 2.87 6.94
N ILE A 115 6.84 2.42 8.18
CA ILE A 115 7.89 1.78 8.98
C ILE A 115 8.30 0.44 8.37
N ASP A 116 7.34 -0.35 7.87
CA ASP A 116 7.61 -1.64 7.24
C ASP A 116 8.35 -1.47 5.92
N ILE A 117 7.94 -0.49 5.10
CA ILE A 117 8.61 -0.15 3.84
C ILE A 117 10.06 0.24 4.11
N LYS A 118 10.30 1.14 5.08
CA LYS A 118 11.65 1.56 5.44
C LYS A 118 12.50 0.39 5.97
N ARG A 119 11.94 -0.44 6.85
CA ARG A 119 12.64 -1.63 7.38
C ARG A 119 13.03 -2.59 6.25
N ARG A 120 12.17 -2.77 5.25
CA ARG A 120 12.44 -3.62 4.10
C ARG A 120 13.52 -3.02 3.19
N ALA A 121 13.52 -1.70 3.01
CA ALA A 121 14.55 -0.98 2.24
C ALA A 121 15.93 -1.11 2.89
N ASP A 122 16.02 -0.97 4.21
CA ASP A 122 17.28 -1.08 4.97
C ASP A 122 17.92 -2.48 4.91
N GLN A 123 17.16 -3.51 4.48
CA GLN A 123 17.63 -4.89 4.32
C GLN A 123 18.19 -5.20 2.93
N LEU A 124 18.07 -4.28 1.96
CA LEU A 124 18.66 -4.48 0.64
C LEU A 124 20.18 -4.29 0.70
N PRO A 125 20.98 -5.17 0.07
CA PRO A 125 22.42 -4.95 -0.05
C PRO A 125 22.68 -3.67 -0.86
N SER A 126 23.60 -2.83 -0.37
CA SER A 126 24.03 -1.56 -1.00
C SER A 126 24.80 -1.76 -2.31
#